data_AF-M9YLZ4-F1
#
_entry.id   AF-M9YLZ4-F1
#
_cell.length_a   1.000
_cell.length_b   1.000
_cell.length_c   1.000
_cell.angle_alpha   90.00
_cell.angle_beta   90.00
_cell.angle_gamma   90.00
#
_symmetry.space_group_name_H-M   'P 1'
#
loop_
_entity.id
_entity.type
_entity.pdbx_description
1 polymer ?
#
loop_
_entity_poly.entity_id
_entity_poly.type
_entity_poly.pdbx_seq_one_letter_code
_entity_poly.pdbx_strand_id
1 'polypeptide(L)'
;MSMATSSYSPASESSPLDQRHYGQRIAEERERLGFTQAEFATLLGIGIKKGRAIEQGSQRPLTTQLMPYLALQRVDMNYVLIGKRIQRD
;
A
#
# COMPACT_ATOMS: atom_id res chain seq x y z
N MET A 1 12.63 26.28 32.56
CA MET A 1 13.10 25.54 31.38
C MET A 1 11.86 24.97 30.69
N SER A 2 11.42 25.60 29.60
CA SER A 2 10.20 25.21 28.88
C SER A 2 10.60 24.37 27.67
N MET A 3 10.18 23.10 27.64
CA MET A 3 10.38 22.23 26.48
C MET A 3 9.39 22.64 25.39
N ALA A 4 9.91 23.14 24.27
CA ALA A 4 9.11 23.44 23.10
C ALA A 4 8.51 22.13 22.55
N THR A 5 7.18 22.02 22.58
CA THR A 5 6.44 21.01 21.82
C THR A 5 6.58 21.35 20.33
N SER A 6 7.52 20.70 19.65
CA SER A 6 7.72 20.80 18.20
C SER A 6 6.45 20.30 17.48
N SER A 7 5.60 21.23 17.04
CA SER A 7 4.45 20.94 16.18
C SER A 7 4.97 20.57 14.78
N TYR A 8 4.97 19.29 14.47
CA TYR A 8 5.21 18.82 13.10
C TYR A 8 4.14 19.39 12.16
N SER A 9 4.56 20.21 11.19
CA SER A 9 3.71 20.84 10.18
C SER A 9 4.08 20.27 8.80
N PRO A 10 3.28 19.36 8.20
CA PRO A 10 3.62 18.74 6.93
C PRO A 10 3.00 19.55 5.78
N ALA A 11 3.66 20.62 5.35
CA ALA A 11 3.26 21.35 4.16
C ALA A 11 4.48 21.76 3.33
N SER A 12 5.03 20.82 2.55
CA SER A 12 5.64 21.07 1.21
C SER A 12 6.32 19.86 0.60
N GLU A 13 6.59 18.78 1.34
CA GLU A 13 7.08 17.52 0.79
C GLU A 13 6.01 16.43 0.97
N SER A 14 5.64 15.75 -0.12
CA SER A 14 4.71 14.63 -0.05
C SER A 14 5.26 13.60 0.94
N SER A 15 4.60 13.49 2.10
CA SER A 15 5.00 12.55 3.15
C SER A 15 5.18 11.16 2.53
N PRO A 16 6.26 10.41 2.86
CA PRO A 16 6.40 9.01 2.46
C PRO A 16 5.20 8.14 2.91
N LEU A 17 4.43 8.62 3.89
CA LEU A 17 3.19 8.03 4.37
C LEU A 17 1.94 8.54 3.63
N ASP A 18 2.06 9.26 2.52
CA ASP A 18 0.91 9.79 1.79
C ASP A 18 -0.01 8.63 1.38
N GLN A 19 -1.11 8.52 2.12
CA GLN A 19 -2.10 7.47 1.99
C GLN A 19 -2.80 7.53 0.63
N ARG A 20 -2.73 8.67 -0.08
CA ARG A 20 -3.29 8.82 -1.43
C ARG A 20 -2.60 7.92 -2.45
N HIS A 21 -1.33 7.58 -2.24
CA HIS A 21 -0.56 6.72 -3.14
C HIS A 21 -0.54 5.24 -2.72
N TYR A 22 -1.26 4.87 -1.66
CA TYR A 22 -1.25 3.50 -1.13
C TYR A 22 -1.83 2.49 -2.14
N GLY A 23 -2.99 2.81 -2.74
CA GLY A 23 -3.62 1.96 -3.75
C GLY A 23 -2.73 1.74 -4.97
N GLN A 24 -2.10 2.80 -5.46
CA GLN A 24 -1.18 2.74 -6.60
C GLN A 24 -0.02 1.77 -6.30
N ARG A 25 0.56 1.84 -5.11
CA ARG A 25 1.68 0.97 -4.72
C ARG A 25 1.27 -0.50 -4.56
N ILE A 26 0.03 -0.77 -4.17
CA ILE A 26 -0.53 -2.12 -4.22
C ILE A 26 -0.60 -2.60 -5.68
N ALA A 27 -1.06 -1.77 -6.61
CA ALA A 27 -1.17 -2.13 -8.02
C ALA A 27 0.20 -2.43 -8.65
N GLU A 28 1.18 -1.55 -8.41
CA GLU A 28 2.56 -1.72 -8.90
C GLU A 28 3.20 -2.98 -8.33
N GLU A 29 2.95 -3.28 -7.05
CA GLU A 29 3.51 -4.47 -6.41
C GLU A 29 2.80 -5.75 -6.86
N ARG A 30 1.48 -5.71 -7.13
CA ARG A 30 0.75 -6.78 -7.82
C ARG A 30 1.38 -7.10 -9.17
N GLU A 31 1.64 -6.07 -9.98
CA GLU A 31 2.22 -6.22 -11.31
C GLU A 31 3.64 -6.77 -11.26
N ARG A 32 4.46 -6.26 -10.33
CA ARG A 32 5.82 -6.78 -10.08
C ARG A 32 5.82 -8.27 -9.72
N LEU A 33 4.79 -8.73 -8.98
CA LEU A 33 4.62 -10.13 -8.61
C LEU A 33 4.00 -10.99 -9.72
N GLY A 34 3.61 -10.40 -10.84
CA GLY A 34 3.09 -11.10 -12.01
C GLY A 34 1.60 -11.44 -11.93
N PHE A 35 0.85 -10.87 -10.99
CA PHE A 35 -0.58 -11.11 -10.88
C PHE A 35 -1.39 -10.20 -11.81
N THR A 36 -2.35 -10.80 -12.50
CA THR A 36 -3.45 -10.05 -13.10
C THR A 36 -4.38 -9.46 -12.02
N GLN A 37 -5.20 -8.47 -12.40
CA GLN A 37 -6.17 -7.89 -11.46
C GLN A 37 -7.22 -8.91 -10.99
N ALA A 38 -7.57 -9.90 -11.82
CA ALA A 38 -8.51 -10.96 -11.46
C ALA A 38 -7.90 -11.92 -10.42
N GLU A 39 -6.67 -12.41 -10.66
CA GLU A 39 -5.97 -13.28 -9.72
C GLU A 39 -5.73 -12.60 -8.39
N PHE A 40 -5.40 -11.32 -8.41
CA PHE A 40 -5.24 -10.54 -7.18
C PHE A 40 -6.54 -10.38 -6.42
N ALA A 41 -7.65 -10.08 -7.09
CA ALA A 41 -8.95 -10.01 -6.43
C ALA A 41 -9.34 -11.36 -5.80
N THR A 42 -9.07 -12.48 -6.50
CA THR A 42 -9.25 -13.84 -5.97
C THR A 42 -8.37 -14.09 -4.75
N LEU A 43 -7.09 -13.70 -4.79
CA LEU A 43 -6.16 -13.82 -3.65
C LEU A 43 -6.68 -13.09 -2.42
N LEU A 44 -7.23 -11.89 -2.59
CA LEU A 44 -7.80 -11.08 -1.51
C LEU A 44 -9.20 -11.55 -1.06
N GLY A 45 -9.81 -12.51 -1.75
CA GLY A 45 -11.18 -12.96 -1.48
C GLY A 45 -12.24 -11.88 -1.74
N ILE A 46 -12.02 -10.99 -2.71
CA ILE A 46 -12.92 -9.88 -3.05
C ILE A 46 -13.31 -9.89 -4.53
N GLY A 47 -14.38 -9.16 -4.87
CA GLY A 47 -14.75 -8.95 -6.27
C GLY A 47 -13.77 -8.05 -7.02
N ILE A 48 -13.57 -8.30 -8.31
CA ILE A 48 -12.63 -7.56 -9.19
C ILE A 48 -12.85 -6.04 -9.18
N LYS A 49 -14.12 -5.59 -9.15
CA LYS A 49 -14.46 -4.15 -9.08
C LYS A 49 -13.94 -3.51 -7.79
N LYS A 50 -14.00 -4.25 -6.67
CA LYS A 50 -13.50 -3.78 -5.37
C LYS A 50 -11.97 -3.77 -5.34
N GLY A 51 -11.32 -4.79 -5.90
CA GLY A 51 -9.86 -4.81 -6.09
C GLY A 51 -9.38 -3.59 -6.87
N ARG A 52 -10.05 -3.29 -8.00
CA ARG A 52 -9.77 -2.09 -8.81
C ARG A 52 -9.96 -0.78 -8.02
N ALA A 53 -11.03 -0.66 -7.24
CA ALA A 53 -11.28 0.53 -6.42
C ALA A 53 -10.19 0.74 -5.34
N ILE A 54 -9.69 -0.35 -4.75
CA ILE A 54 -8.57 -0.32 -3.82
C ILE A 54 -7.30 0.19 -4.51
N GLU A 55 -6.96 -0.39 -5.67
CA GLU A 55 -5.78 0.00 -6.45
C GLU A 55 -5.82 1.45 -6.93
N GLN A 56 -7.01 1.97 -7.23
CA GLN A 56 -7.20 3.38 -7.60
C GLN A 56 -7.23 4.34 -6.40
N GLY A 57 -7.18 3.81 -5.17
CA GLY A 57 -7.29 4.61 -3.94
C GLY A 57 -8.68 5.18 -3.68
N SER A 58 -9.69 4.82 -4.48
CA SER A 58 -11.09 5.24 -4.28
C SER A 58 -11.77 4.48 -3.13
N GLN A 59 -11.19 3.34 -2.72
CA GLN A 59 -11.63 2.59 -1.55
C GLN A 59 -10.45 2.16 -0.67
N ARG A 60 -10.59 2.27 0.64
CA ARG A 60 -9.63 1.73 1.59
C ARG A 60 -9.85 0.23 1.78
N PRO A 61 -8.81 -0.62 1.64
CA PRO A 61 -8.94 -2.03 1.97
C PRO A 61 -9.04 -2.21 3.49
N LEU A 62 -9.82 -3.20 3.92
CA LEU A 62 -9.74 -3.66 5.31
C LEU A 62 -8.44 -4.43 5.50
N THR A 63 -7.80 -4.30 6.66
CA THR A 63 -6.57 -5.05 6.97
C THR A 63 -6.75 -6.55 6.76
N THR A 64 -7.90 -7.09 7.16
CA THR A 64 -8.25 -8.51 6.98
C THR A 64 -8.28 -8.96 5.52
N GLN A 65 -8.61 -8.06 4.57
CA GLN A 65 -8.62 -8.36 3.14
C GLN A 65 -7.22 -8.42 2.55
N LEU A 66 -6.28 -7.63 3.09
CA LEU A 66 -4.89 -7.66 2.63
C LEU A 66 -4.08 -8.80 3.24
N MET A 67 -4.49 -9.37 4.38
CA MET A 67 -3.73 -10.45 5.04
C MET A 67 -3.23 -11.56 4.10
N PRO A 68 -4.04 -12.11 3.17
CA PRO A 68 -3.56 -13.13 2.23
C PRO A 68 -2.42 -12.64 1.33
N TYR A 69 -2.52 -11.39 0.88
CA TYR A 69 -1.47 -10.74 0.10
C TYR A 69 -0.22 -10.48 0.95
N LEU A 70 -0.39 -9.94 2.16
CA LEU A 70 0.71 -9.66 3.10
C LEU A 70 1.46 -10.93 3.54
N ALA A 71 0.78 -12.09 3.52
CA ALA A 71 1.37 -13.38 3.86
C ALA A 71 2.31 -13.93 2.77
N LEU A 72 2.28 -13.39 1.55
CA LEU A 72 3.21 -13.81 0.51
C LEU A 72 4.62 -13.32 0.86
N GLN A 73 5.58 -14.24 0.99
CA GLN A 73 6.98 -13.94 1.32
C GLN A 73 7.66 -12.96 0.33
N ARG A 74 7.07 -12.77 -0.86
CA ARG A 74 7.62 -11.93 -1.92
C ARG A 74 7.09 -10.50 -1.94
N VAL A 75 6.12 -10.12 -1.10
CA VAL A 75 5.63 -8.73 -1.04
C VAL A 75 6.66 -7.83 -0.39
N ASP A 76 6.99 -6.72 -1.05
CA ASP A 76 7.76 -5.64 -0.46
C ASP A 76 6.86 -4.71 0.35
N MET A 77 6.74 -5.01 1.64
CA MET A 77 5.93 -4.25 2.57
C MET A 77 6.37 -2.81 2.76
N ASN A 78 7.66 -2.52 2.63
CA ASN A 78 8.15 -1.16 2.73
C ASN A 78 7.71 -0.34 1.52
N TYR A 79 7.73 -0.95 0.34
CA TYR A 79 7.20 -0.31 -0.84
C TYR A 79 5.71 0.01 -0.68
N VAL A 80 4.91 -1.00 -0.35
CA VAL A 80 3.45 -0.84 -0.23
C VAL A 80 3.08 0.21 0.82
N LEU A 81 3.74 0.23 1.99
CA LEU A 81 3.40 1.14 3.08
C LEU A 81 4.00 2.54 2.90
N ILE A 82 5.28 2.65 2.52
CA ILE A 82 6.00 3.94 2.54
C ILE A 82 6.70 4.32 1.21
N GLY A 83 6.58 3.50 0.17
CA GLY A 83 7.02 3.82 -1.20
C GLY A 83 8.51 3.62 -1.41
N LYS A 84 9.20 2.99 -0.44
CA LYS A 84 10.64 2.74 -0.49
C LYS A 84 10.89 1.25 -0.55
N ARG A 85 11.59 0.79 -1.58
CA ARG A 85 12.08 -0.59 -1.66
C ARG A 85 13.32 -0.72 -0.81
N ILE A 86 13.35 -1.72 0.06
CA ILE A 86 14.60 -2.10 0.72
C ILE A 86 15.24 -3.18 -0.15
N GLN A 87 16.33 -2.83 -0.84
CA GLN A 87 17.19 -3.83 -1.44
C GLN A 87 17.73 -4.71 -0.31
N ARG A 88 17.48 -6.01 -0.40
CA ARG A 88 18.15 -7.01 0.42
C ARG A 88 19.19 -7.64 -0.48
N ASP A 89 20.45 -7.38 -0.15
CA ASP A 89 21.61 -8.05 -0.74
C ASP A 89 21.62 -9.53 -0.38
#